data_AF-A0A2W4LZD9-F1
#
_entry.id   AF-A0A2W4LZD9-F1
#
_cell.length_a   1.000
_cell.length_b   1.000
_cell.length_c   1.000
_cell.angle_alpha   90.00
_cell.angle_beta   90.00
_cell.angle_gamma   90.00
#
_symmetry.space_group_name_H-M   'P 1'
#
loop_
_entity.id
_entity.type
_entity.pdbx_description
1 polymer ?
#
loop_
_entity_poly.entity_id
_entity_poly.type
_entity_poly.pdbx_seq_one_letter_code
_entity_poly.pdbx_strand_id
1 'polypeptide(L)'
;MVATGKTLDLFEWEADREQRPRERAQRATRLTLIPPGPPPNASKDTARELWLAVHVPQLPLLAVHGAAADRSDTPWTVAVQEGNRQRVIACNAAAAVAGVQPGMSLKAAYALQAHLQTVARDEAAERRLLESLAERAHRFTPRVCIEAPDALLL
;
A
#
# COMPACT_ATOMS: atom_id res chain seq x y z
N MET A 1 21.52 28.82 36.71
CA MET A 1 21.02 27.65 37.45
C MET A 1 19.55 27.49 37.08
N VAL A 2 19.26 26.72 36.03
CA VAL A 2 17.91 26.36 35.61
C VAL A 2 17.86 24.84 35.54
N ALA A 3 16.91 24.28 36.29
CA ALA A 3 16.71 22.86 36.48
C ALA A 3 15.87 22.25 35.33
N THR A 4 16.37 21.12 34.84
CA THR A 4 15.72 19.81 34.61
C THR A 4 14.23 19.70 34.26
N GLY A 5 13.98 18.89 33.21
CA GLY A 5 12.77 18.04 33.03
C GLY A 5 11.62 18.69 32.27
N LYS A 6 10.80 17.99 31.49
CA LYS A 6 10.56 16.56 31.35
C LYS A 6 9.64 16.36 30.13
N THR A 7 9.80 15.21 29.48
CA THR A 7 8.94 14.59 28.47
C THR A 7 7.44 14.62 28.80
N LEU A 8 6.61 14.90 27.80
CA LEU A 8 5.17 14.60 27.69
C LEU A 8 5.01 14.07 26.24
N ASP A 9 4.77 12.79 25.96
CA ASP A 9 3.59 11.96 26.26
C ASP A 9 2.28 12.74 26.12
N LEU A 10 1.73 12.67 24.90
CA LEU A 10 0.44 13.20 24.51
C LEU A 10 -0.10 12.33 23.35
N PHE A 11 -0.84 11.29 23.72
CA PHE A 11 -2.17 10.94 23.23
C PHE A 11 -2.46 9.45 23.48
N GLU A 12 -2.63 9.11 24.76
CA GLU A 12 -3.43 7.98 25.20
C GLU A 12 -4.91 8.28 24.89
N TRP A 13 -5.50 7.41 24.09
CA TRP A 13 -6.92 7.33 23.79
C TRP A 13 -7.59 6.47 24.87
N GLU A 14 -8.37 7.08 25.76
CA GLU A 14 -9.27 6.37 26.66
C GLU A 14 -10.54 7.19 26.97
N ALA A 15 -11.63 6.45 27.13
CA ALA A 15 -12.89 6.80 27.78
C ALA A 15 -13.93 7.59 26.95
N ASP A 16 -14.73 6.84 26.19
CA ASP A 16 -16.18 7.04 26.27
C ASP A 16 -16.84 5.75 26.76
N ARG A 17 -17.04 5.71 28.08
CA ARG A 17 -17.86 4.73 28.79
C ARG A 17 -19.20 5.40 29.02
N GLU A 18 -20.26 4.92 28.38
CA GLU A 18 -21.61 5.14 28.87
C GLU A 18 -22.24 3.78 29.20
N GLN A 19 -22.47 3.57 30.50
CA GLN A 19 -23.08 2.40 31.10
C GLN A 19 -24.52 2.75 31.50
N ARG A 20 -25.42 1.75 31.40
CA ARG A 20 -26.52 1.37 32.34
C ARG A 20 -27.87 1.14 31.61
N PRO A 21 -28.83 0.38 32.17
CA PRO A 21 -28.77 -0.50 33.36
C PRO A 21 -29.37 -1.93 33.17
N ARG A 22 -28.80 -2.84 33.97
CA ARG A 22 -29.36 -3.95 34.77
C ARG A 22 -30.79 -4.50 34.55
N GLU A 23 -30.83 -5.83 34.69
CA GLU A 23 -31.90 -6.66 35.31
C GLU A 23 -33.09 -7.12 34.46
N ARG A 24 -33.04 -8.39 34.02
CA ARG A 24 -33.99 -9.47 34.41
C ARG A 24 -33.95 -10.60 33.38
N ALA A 25 -33.12 -11.62 33.63
CA ALA A 25 -33.39 -13.02 33.25
C ALA A 25 -32.28 -13.92 33.81
N GLN A 26 -32.13 -13.91 35.14
CA GLN A 26 -31.53 -15.03 35.84
C GLN A 26 -32.57 -16.14 35.89
N ARG A 27 -32.29 -17.30 35.28
CA ARG A 27 -32.66 -18.65 35.73
C ARG A 27 -32.28 -19.67 34.67
N ALA A 28 -31.16 -20.37 34.88
CA ALA A 28 -31.03 -21.80 34.59
C ALA A 28 -29.66 -22.30 35.09
N THR A 29 -29.70 -22.83 36.31
CA THR A 29 -28.98 -24.02 36.79
C THR A 29 -27.46 -24.07 36.62
N ARG A 30 -26.82 -23.82 37.76
CA ARG A 30 -25.46 -24.18 38.13
C ARG A 30 -25.29 -25.71 38.10
N LEU A 31 -24.44 -26.22 37.20
CA LEU A 31 -23.78 -27.51 37.36
C LEU A 31 -22.30 -27.25 37.67
N THR A 32 -21.87 -27.72 38.84
CA THR A 32 -20.55 -27.44 39.38
C THR A 32 -19.48 -28.28 38.69
N LEU A 33 -18.48 -27.56 38.20
CA LEU A 33 -17.12 -27.89 37.76
C LEU A 33 -16.46 -29.16 38.33
N ILE A 34 -15.84 -29.94 37.42
CA ILE A 34 -14.43 -30.35 37.57
C ILE A 34 -13.71 -29.88 36.30
N PRO A 35 -12.66 -29.04 36.38
CA PRO A 35 -11.84 -28.74 35.21
C PRO A 35 -11.05 -29.99 34.82
N PRO A 36 -11.02 -30.41 33.54
CA PRO A 36 -9.89 -31.22 33.11
C PRO A 36 -8.62 -30.40 33.41
N GLY A 37 -7.63 -31.01 34.06
CA GLY A 37 -6.36 -30.36 34.38
C GLY A 37 -5.79 -29.64 33.14
N PRO A 38 -4.99 -28.58 33.33
CA PRO A 38 -4.49 -27.80 32.22
C PRO A 38 -3.85 -28.75 31.20
N PRO A 39 -4.28 -28.77 29.93
CA PRO A 39 -3.59 -29.55 28.92
C PRO A 39 -2.13 -29.09 28.93
N PRO A 40 -1.13 -29.98 29.07
CA PRO A 40 0.25 -29.61 28.84
C PRO A 40 0.31 -29.17 27.38
N ASN A 41 0.49 -27.86 27.16
CA ASN A 41 0.55 -27.18 25.87
C ASN A 41 -0.78 -26.62 25.30
N ALA A 42 -1.39 -25.68 26.02
CA ALA A 42 -2.14 -24.57 25.39
C ALA A 42 -1.23 -23.33 25.52
N SER A 43 -0.48 -22.95 24.50
CA SER A 43 -1.02 -22.30 23.30
C SER A 43 -0.45 -22.93 22.03
N LYS A 44 -1.26 -23.70 21.30
CA LYS A 44 -1.11 -23.69 19.86
C LYS A 44 -1.48 -22.28 19.44
N ASP A 45 -0.48 -21.47 19.12
CA ASP A 45 -0.71 -20.28 18.31
C ASP A 45 -1.32 -20.81 17.02
N THR A 46 -2.66 -20.80 16.94
CA THR A 46 -3.39 -21.11 15.71
C THR A 46 -2.87 -20.10 14.72
N ALA A 47 -1.86 -20.50 13.94
CA ALA A 47 -1.04 -19.62 13.15
C ALA A 47 -1.96 -18.68 12.36
N ARG A 48 -2.09 -17.45 12.84
CA ARG A 48 -2.82 -16.43 12.12
C ARG A 48 -1.92 -16.07 10.96
N GLU A 49 -2.28 -16.56 9.79
CA GLU A 49 -1.59 -16.23 8.56
C GLU A 49 -1.74 -14.73 8.32
N LEU A 50 -0.65 -13.98 8.49
CA LEU A 50 -0.59 -12.56 8.20
C LEU A 50 -0.14 -12.40 6.76
N TRP A 51 -1.00 -11.78 5.96
CA TRP A 51 -0.72 -11.44 4.58
C TRP A 51 -0.28 -9.98 4.48
N LEU A 52 0.69 -9.72 3.61
CA LEU A 52 1.12 -8.36 3.28
C LEU A 52 0.91 -8.10 1.79
N ALA A 53 0.22 -7.00 1.47
CA ALA A 53 0.11 -6.49 0.11
C ALA A 53 1.08 -5.32 -0.10
N VAL A 54 1.95 -5.44 -1.08
CA VAL A 54 2.87 -4.37 -1.51
C VAL A 54 2.35 -3.84 -2.84
N HIS A 55 1.83 -2.60 -2.82
CA HIS A 55 1.31 -1.92 -4.01
C HIS A 55 2.36 -0.97 -4.59
N VAL A 56 2.49 -0.97 -5.92
CA VAL A 56 3.46 -0.15 -6.67
C VAL A 56 2.71 0.83 -7.59
N PRO A 57 2.10 1.89 -7.05
CA PRO A 57 1.14 2.75 -7.78
C PRO A 57 1.74 3.49 -8.99
N GLN A 58 3.06 3.64 -9.05
CA GLN A 58 3.77 4.28 -10.16
C GLN A 58 4.61 3.29 -10.96
N LEU A 59 4.18 2.03 -11.04
CA LEU A 59 4.90 0.98 -11.74
C LEU A 59 5.34 1.38 -13.17
N PRO A 60 4.50 2.02 -14.02
CA PRO A 60 4.94 2.43 -15.35
C PRO A 60 6.10 3.43 -15.33
N LEU A 61 6.17 4.31 -14.34
CA LEU A 61 7.28 5.28 -14.23
C LEU A 61 8.55 4.61 -13.71
N LEU A 62 8.41 3.78 -12.68
CA LEU A 62 9.51 3.03 -12.10
C LEU A 62 10.10 2.05 -13.11
N ALA A 63 9.30 1.48 -14.02
CA ALA A 63 9.80 0.58 -15.05
C ALA A 63 10.76 1.26 -16.03
N VAL A 64 10.63 2.57 -16.24
CA VAL A 64 11.49 3.34 -17.17
C VAL A 64 12.77 3.82 -16.48
N HIS A 65 12.64 4.43 -15.30
CA HIS A 65 13.76 5.14 -14.64
C HIS A 65 14.13 4.59 -13.25
N GLY A 66 13.48 3.53 -12.78
CA GLY A 66 13.67 2.99 -11.44
C GLY A 66 13.42 4.05 -10.36
N ALA A 67 14.21 4.01 -9.29
CA ALA A 67 14.12 4.97 -8.19
C ALA A 67 14.44 6.43 -8.59
N ALA A 68 14.91 6.68 -9.81
CA ALA A 68 15.15 8.03 -10.32
C ALA A 68 13.92 8.67 -10.98
N ALA A 69 12.80 7.94 -11.12
CA ALA A 69 11.60 8.42 -11.80
C ALA A 69 11.09 9.79 -11.29
N ASP A 70 11.09 9.99 -9.97
CA ASP A 70 10.65 11.22 -9.30
C ASP A 70 11.76 12.28 -9.13
N ARG A 71 13.01 11.95 -9.43
CA ARG A 71 14.16 12.84 -9.21
C ARG A 71 14.48 13.72 -10.42
N SER A 72 13.72 13.61 -11.50
CA SER A 72 13.91 14.38 -12.71
C SER A 72 13.09 15.67 -12.68
N ASP A 73 13.76 16.81 -12.86
CA ASP A 73 13.12 18.12 -13.04
C ASP A 73 12.50 18.28 -14.44
N THR A 74 12.80 17.36 -15.36
CA THR A 74 12.21 17.39 -16.71
C THR A 74 10.81 16.78 -16.67
N PRO A 75 9.77 17.47 -17.16
CA PRO A 75 8.42 16.91 -17.25
C PRO A 75 8.36 15.72 -18.21
N TRP A 76 7.91 14.56 -17.73
CA TRP A 76 7.73 13.39 -18.57
C TRP A 76 6.54 12.52 -18.15
N THR A 77 6.04 11.73 -19.10
CA THR A 77 4.86 10.89 -18.93
C THR A 77 4.99 9.56 -19.66
N VAL A 78 4.28 8.55 -19.17
CA VAL A 78 4.04 7.29 -19.88
C VAL A 78 2.65 7.34 -20.47
N ALA A 79 2.54 6.99 -21.77
CA ALA A 79 1.29 6.96 -22.50
C ALA A 79 1.04 5.59 -23.13
N VAL A 80 -0.24 5.25 -23.25
CA VAL A 80 -0.73 4.06 -23.96
C VAL A 80 -1.55 4.49 -25.17
N GLN A 81 -1.49 3.70 -26.24
CA GLN A 81 -2.35 3.85 -27.40
C GLN A 81 -3.66 3.09 -27.17
N GLU A 82 -4.79 3.76 -27.30
CA GLU A 82 -6.13 3.19 -27.20
C GLU A 82 -6.92 3.49 -28.48
N GLY A 83 -6.96 2.50 -29.38
CA GLY A 83 -7.49 2.70 -30.72
C GLY A 83 -6.71 3.79 -31.45
N ASN A 84 -7.37 4.90 -31.78
CA ASN A 84 -6.77 6.04 -32.48
C ASN A 84 -6.40 7.22 -31.55
N ARG A 85 -6.36 7.00 -30.23
CA ARG A 85 -6.08 8.05 -29.24
C ARG A 85 -4.97 7.61 -28.30
N GLN A 86 -4.05 8.51 -27.98
CA GLN A 86 -3.07 8.31 -26.92
C GLN A 86 -3.55 8.91 -25.61
N ARG A 87 -3.36 8.17 -24.52
CA ARG A 87 -3.74 8.58 -23.17
C ARG A 87 -2.57 8.45 -22.22
N VAL A 88 -2.40 9.46 -21.37
CA VAL A 88 -1.44 9.43 -20.27
C VAL A 88 -1.92 8.42 -19.23
N ILE A 89 -1.05 7.52 -18.81
CA ILE A 89 -1.33 6.54 -17.74
C ILE A 89 -0.55 6.84 -16.45
N ALA A 90 0.59 7.51 -16.57
CA ALA A 90 1.38 7.97 -15.44
C ALA A 90 2.22 9.19 -15.83
N CYS A 91 2.53 10.06 -14.88
CA CYS A 91 3.37 11.24 -15.09
C CYS A 91 4.26 11.48 -13.88
N ASN A 92 5.47 12.00 -14.11
CA ASN A 92 6.37 12.32 -13.01
C ASN A 92 5.93 13.58 -12.24
N ALA A 93 6.60 13.86 -11.12
CA ALA A 93 6.31 15.03 -10.30
C ALA A 93 6.37 16.35 -11.09
N ALA A 94 7.38 16.56 -11.95
CA ALA A 94 7.50 17.79 -12.73
C ALA A 94 6.33 17.98 -13.73
N ALA A 95 5.88 16.90 -14.37
CA ALA A 95 4.69 16.94 -15.23
C ALA A 95 3.40 17.15 -14.43
N ALA A 96 3.28 16.54 -13.25
CA ALA A 96 2.14 16.75 -12.34
C ALA A 96 2.05 18.21 -11.87
N VAL A 97 3.17 18.85 -11.55
CA VAL A 97 3.23 20.29 -11.22
C VAL A 97 2.78 21.17 -12.39
N ALA A 98 3.07 20.77 -13.63
CA ALA A 98 2.57 21.45 -14.84
C ALA A 98 1.07 21.17 -15.13
N GLY A 99 0.40 20.39 -14.28
CA GLY A 99 -1.02 20.07 -14.39
C GLY A 99 -1.34 18.83 -15.22
N VAL A 100 -0.34 18.08 -15.71
CA VAL A 100 -0.56 16.82 -16.42
C VAL A 100 -1.04 15.76 -15.41
N GLN A 101 -2.07 14.99 -15.78
CA GLN A 101 -2.62 13.92 -14.93
C GLN A 101 -2.85 12.62 -15.71
N PRO A 102 -2.79 11.45 -15.03
CA PRO A 102 -3.31 10.19 -15.57
C PRO A 102 -4.74 10.32 -16.08
N GLY A 103 -5.04 9.65 -17.19
CA GLY A 103 -6.34 9.71 -17.87
C GLY A 103 -6.48 10.84 -18.88
N MET A 104 -5.60 11.84 -18.88
CA MET A 104 -5.61 12.90 -19.89
C MET A 104 -5.27 12.36 -21.28
N SER A 105 -5.92 12.91 -22.31
CA SER A 105 -5.44 12.70 -23.68
C SER A 105 -4.04 13.31 -23.83
N LEU A 106 -3.19 12.67 -24.62
CA LEU A 106 -1.83 13.17 -24.81
C LEU A 106 -1.81 14.59 -25.42
N LYS A 107 -2.79 14.92 -26.27
CA LYS A 107 -2.98 16.27 -26.81
C LYS A 107 -3.25 17.31 -25.72
N ALA A 108 -4.09 16.99 -24.73
CA ALA A 108 -4.37 17.88 -23.61
C ALA A 108 -3.13 18.06 -22.73
N ALA A 109 -2.37 17.00 -22.48
CA ALA A 109 -1.11 17.07 -21.74
C ALA A 109 -0.10 17.99 -22.44
N TYR A 110 0.04 17.89 -23.77
CA TYR A 110 0.89 18.79 -24.55
C TYR A 110 0.43 20.25 -24.56
N ALA A 111 -0.87 20.50 -24.44
CA ALA A 111 -1.40 21.87 -24.33
C ALA A 111 -1.01 22.54 -22.99
N LEU A 112 -0.90 21.74 -21.92
CA LEU A 112 -0.44 22.21 -20.61
C LEU A 112 1.08 22.35 -20.56
N GLN A 113 1.80 21.40 -21.16
CA GLN A 113 3.25 21.37 -21.16
C GLN A 113 3.80 21.02 -22.54
N ALA A 114 4.22 22.03 -23.29
CA ALA A 114 4.68 21.86 -24.68
C ALA A 114 5.97 21.02 -24.79
N HIS A 115 6.85 21.08 -23.78
CA HIS A 115 8.11 20.32 -23.76
C HIS A 115 8.01 18.99 -22.98
N LEU A 116 6.79 18.45 -22.85
CA LEU A 116 6.54 17.18 -22.18
C LEU A 116 7.18 16.00 -22.93
N GLN A 117 8.08 15.29 -22.27
CA GLN A 117 8.62 14.04 -22.81
C GLN A 117 7.61 12.91 -22.64
N THR A 118 7.39 12.12 -23.69
CA THR A 118 6.44 11.01 -23.65
C THR A 118 7.14 9.71 -23.99
N VAL A 119 6.93 8.71 -23.14
CA VAL A 119 7.43 7.34 -23.31
C VAL A 119 6.22 6.43 -23.52
N ALA A 120 6.32 5.47 -24.44
CA ALA A 120 5.29 4.46 -24.62
C ALA A 120 5.32 3.46 -23.45
N ARG A 121 4.15 3.00 -23.01
CA ARG A 121 4.06 1.94 -21.98
C ARG A 121 4.82 0.69 -22.43
N ASP A 122 5.72 0.20 -21.58
CA ASP A 122 6.40 -1.10 -21.74
C ASP A 122 5.96 -2.04 -20.62
N GLU A 123 4.90 -2.82 -20.89
CA GLU A 123 4.36 -3.80 -19.93
C GLU A 123 5.36 -4.92 -19.61
N ALA A 124 6.30 -5.21 -20.51
CA ALA A 124 7.34 -6.20 -20.24
C ALA A 124 8.37 -5.63 -19.25
N ALA A 125 8.72 -4.34 -19.33
CA ALA A 125 9.56 -3.69 -18.33
C ALA A 125 8.86 -3.63 -16.96
N GLU A 126 7.57 -3.30 -16.93
CA GLU A 126 6.75 -3.33 -15.72
C GLU A 126 6.75 -4.73 -15.07
N ARG A 127 6.53 -5.79 -15.88
CA ARG A 127 6.58 -7.18 -15.41
C ARG A 127 7.94 -7.55 -14.83
N ARG A 128 9.04 -7.25 -15.54
CA ARG A 128 10.41 -7.52 -15.07
C ARG A 128 10.71 -6.83 -13.75
N LEU A 129 10.21 -5.61 -13.57
CA LEU A 129 10.37 -4.89 -12.31
C LEU A 129 9.64 -5.58 -11.16
N LEU A 130 8.38 -6.01 -11.37
CA LEU A 130 7.63 -6.78 -10.36
C LEU A 130 8.30 -8.12 -10.04
N GLU A 131 8.79 -8.85 -11.05
CA GLU A 131 9.55 -10.09 -10.86
C GLU A 131 10.80 -9.85 -10.00
N SER A 132 11.57 -8.81 -10.29
CA SER A 132 12.74 -8.45 -9.47
C SER A 132 12.39 -8.10 -8.03
N LEU A 133 11.21 -7.52 -7.79
CA LEU A 133 10.71 -7.22 -6.45
C LEU A 133 10.29 -8.52 -5.74
N ALA A 134 9.63 -9.43 -6.45
CA ALA A 134 9.24 -10.74 -5.93
C ALA A 134 10.46 -11.60 -5.54
N GLU A 135 11.50 -11.63 -6.37
CA GLU A 135 12.77 -12.31 -6.05
C GLU A 135 13.40 -11.78 -4.77
N ARG A 136 13.32 -10.47 -4.52
CA ARG A 136 13.79 -9.86 -3.28
C ARG A 136 12.89 -10.20 -2.09
N ALA A 137 11.58 -10.26 -2.31
CA ALA A 137 10.58 -10.62 -1.31
C ALA A 137 10.76 -12.06 -0.79
N HIS A 138 11.27 -12.97 -1.62
CA HIS A 138 11.54 -14.36 -1.23
C HIS A 138 12.53 -14.52 -0.07
N ARG A 139 13.32 -13.48 0.25
CA ARG A 139 14.17 -13.49 1.45
C ARG A 139 13.38 -13.35 2.76
N PHE A 140 12.13 -12.88 2.70
CA PHE A 140 11.29 -12.65 3.87
C PHE A 140 10.19 -13.71 4.01
N THR A 141 9.64 -14.19 2.89
CA THR A 141 8.58 -15.20 2.88
C THR A 141 8.76 -16.15 1.69
N PRO A 142 8.50 -17.46 1.84
CA PRO A 142 8.46 -18.38 0.71
C PRO A 142 7.22 -18.19 -0.18
N ARG A 143 6.18 -17.49 0.32
CA ARG A 143 4.93 -17.25 -0.41
C ARG A 143 4.97 -15.85 -1.01
N VAL A 144 5.20 -15.75 -2.31
CA VAL A 144 5.16 -14.48 -3.03
C VAL A 144 4.35 -14.69 -4.30
N CYS A 145 3.34 -13.86 -4.50
CA CYS A 145 2.52 -13.86 -5.72
C CYS A 145 2.59 -12.47 -6.34
N ILE A 146 2.75 -12.41 -7.67
CA ILE A 146 2.61 -11.16 -8.42
C ILE A 146 1.15 -10.99 -8.79
N GLU A 147 0.53 -9.95 -8.28
CA GLU A 147 -0.86 -9.61 -8.55
C GLU A 147 -0.92 -8.47 -9.57
N ALA A 148 -1.60 -8.71 -10.69
CA ALA A 148 -1.76 -7.69 -11.70
C ALA A 148 -2.69 -6.57 -11.20
N PRO A 149 -2.51 -5.31 -11.64
CA PRO A 149 -1.47 -4.86 -12.57
C PRO A 149 -0.13 -4.52 -11.90
N ASP A 150 -0.11 -4.22 -10.59
CA ASP A 150 0.97 -3.47 -9.97
C ASP A 150 1.23 -3.83 -8.49
N ALA A 151 0.95 -5.07 -8.07
CA ALA A 151 1.08 -5.48 -6.69
C ALA A 151 1.82 -6.82 -6.48
N LEU A 152 2.27 -7.03 -5.24
CA LEU A 152 2.79 -8.29 -4.74
C LEU A 152 2.03 -8.68 -3.46
N LEU A 153 1.75 -9.97 -3.30
CA LEU A 153 1.19 -10.55 -2.08
C LEU A 153 2.24 -11.48 -1.44
N LEU A 154 2.45 -11.30 -0.13
CA LEU A 154 3.47 -11.96 0.69
C LEU A 154 2.84 -12.69 1.89
#